data_AF-A0A7J2Y9H5-F1
#
_entry.id   AF-A0A7J2Y9H5-F1
#
_cell.length_a   1.000
_cell.length_b   1.000
_cell.length_c   1.000
_cell.angle_alpha   90.00
_cell.angle_beta   90.00
_cell.angle_gamma   90.00
#
_symmetry.space_group_name_H-M   'P 1'
#
loop_
_entity.id
_entity.type
_entity.pdbx_description
1 polymer ?
#
loop_
_entity_poly.entity_id
_entity_poly.type
_entity_poly.pdbx_seq_one_letter_code
_entity_poly.pdbx_strand_id
1 'polypeptide(L)' 'MTRCPKCKGEVKSVRKEWNYAQFNVKAYTCNCGQQFREYRSNGELRFILMKSQASAGWKKAKS' A
#
# COMPACT_ATOMS: atom_id res chain seq x y z
N MET A 1 -10.66 2.34 5.33
CA MET A 1 -9.90 1.26 6.01
C MET A 1 -9.37 0.33 4.94
N THR A 2 -8.11 -0.08 5.02
CA THR A 2 -7.50 -0.95 4.01
C THR A 2 -6.95 -2.21 4.68
N ARG A 3 -6.93 -3.34 3.99
CA ARG A 3 -6.44 -4.60 4.55
C ARG A 3 -4.96 -4.76 4.25
N CYS A 4 -4.17 -5.10 5.27
CA CYS A 4 -2.77 -5.42 5.08
C CYS A 4 -2.65 -6.70 4.23
N PRO A 5 -1.93 -6.67 3.10
CA PRO A 5 -1.83 -7.85 2.24
C PRO A 5 -1.00 -8.99 2.85
N LYS A 6 -0.31 -8.75 3.97
CA LYS A 6 0.49 -9.77 4.66
C LYS A 6 -0.28 -10.45 5.79
N CYS A 7 -0.75 -9.69 6.78
CA CYS A 7 -1.43 -10.25 7.96
C CYS A 7 -2.97 -10.19 7.88
N LYS A 8 -3.54 -9.63 6.80
CA LYS A 8 -4.98 -9.36 6.63
C LYS A 8 -5.59 -8.44 7.69
N GLY A 9 -4.76 -7.90 8.59
CA GLY A 9 -5.17 -6.94 9.61
C GLY A 9 -5.66 -5.63 8.99
N GLU A 10 -6.60 -5.00 9.67
CA GLU A 10 -7.19 -3.75 9.23
C GLU A 10 -6.27 -2.58 9.54
N VAL A 11 -5.97 -1.75 8.54
CA VAL A 11 -5.14 -0.56 8.66
C VAL A 11 -6.04 0.66 8.44
N LYS A 12 -6.24 1.40 9.52
CA LYS A 12 -7.10 2.60 9.53
C LYS A 12 -6.33 3.87 9.17
N SER A 13 -5.03 3.92 9.46
CA SER A 13 -4.23 5.14 9.31
C SER A 13 -3.38 5.13 8.03
N VAL A 14 -3.61 6.13 7.19
CA VAL A 14 -2.70 6.49 6.09
C VAL A 14 -1.51 7.20 6.71
N ARG A 15 -0.29 6.72 6.47
CA ARG A 15 0.93 7.36 6.98
C ARG A 15 1.32 8.57 6.13
N LYS A 16 1.16 8.43 4.81
CA LYS A 16 1.48 9.48 3.86
C LYS A 16 0.66 9.28 2.60
N GLU A 17 0.16 10.36 2.03
CA GLU A 17 -0.51 10.37 0.73
C GLU A 17 0.22 11.33 -0.19
N TRP A 18 0.32 10.99 -1.46
CA TRP A 18 0.76 11.91 -2.50
C TRP A 18 0.10 11.59 -3.83
N ASN A 19 -0.05 12.60 -4.68
CA ASN A 19 -0.67 12.48 -5.98
C ASN A 19 0.42 12.67 -7.06
N TYR A 20 0.64 11.66 -7.88
CA TYR A 20 1.21 11.83 -9.22
C TYR A 20 0.03 12.14 -10.14
N ALA A 21 0.12 13.08 -11.07
CA ALA A 21 -1.01 13.53 -11.90
C ALA A 21 -2.00 12.41 -12.34
N GLN A 22 -1.49 11.23 -12.71
CA GLN A 22 -2.30 10.06 -13.09
C GLN A 22 -2.60 9.05 -11.96
N PHE A 23 -1.84 9.07 -10.86
CA PHE A 23 -1.92 8.14 -9.73
C PHE A 23 -1.98 8.84 -8.35
N ASN A 24 -3.05 8.63 -7.60
CA ASN A 24 -3.10 8.91 -6.17
C ASN A 24 -2.48 7.73 -5.40
N VAL A 25 -1.44 8.00 -4.62
CA VAL A 25 -0.68 6.99 -3.87
C VAL A 25 -0.91 7.19 -2.38
N LYS A 26 -1.42 6.14 -1.73
CA LYS A 26 -1.61 6.10 -0.28
C LYS A 26 -0.64 5.11 0.33
N ALA A 27 0.24 5.56 1.21
CA ALA A 27 1.18 4.72 1.94
C ALA A 27 0.65 4.39 3.33
N TYR A 28 0.80 3.12 3.69
CA TYR A 28 0.31 2.53 4.93
C TYR A 28 1.43 1.80 5.65
N THR A 29 1.35 1.81 6.97
CA THR A 29 2.13 0.94 7.85
C THR A 29 1.13 0.14 8.69
N CYS A 30 1.18 -1.19 8.57
CA CYS A 30 0.38 -2.07 9.42
C CYS A 30 1.06 -2.26 10.78
N ASN A 31 0.27 -2.58 11.81
CA ASN A 31 0.77 -2.96 13.14
C ASN A 31 1.69 -4.18 13.13
N CYS A 32 1.62 -5.04 12.10
CA CYS A 32 2.57 -6.14 11.93
C CYS A 32 3.96 -5.72 11.40
N GLY A 33 4.22 -4.41 11.30
CA GLY A 33 5.46 -3.84 10.77
C GLY A 33 5.52 -3.78 9.23
N GLN A 34 4.52 -4.34 8.53
CA GLN A 34 4.49 -4.35 7.07
C GLN A 34 4.12 -2.97 6.51
N GLN A 35 4.95 -2.46 5.60
CA GLN A 35 4.63 -1.26 4.82
C GLN A 35 4.06 -1.64 3.46
N PHE A 36 3.02 -0.95 3.02
CA PHE A 36 2.46 -1.11 1.67
C PHE A 36 1.90 0.21 1.15
N ARG A 37 1.69 0.29 -0.16
CA ARG A 37 1.22 1.47 -0.88
C ARG A 37 0.10 1.07 -1.81
N GLU A 38 -1.02 1.76 -1.74
CA GLU A 38 -2.09 1.66 -2.74
C GLU A 38 -1.86 2.70 -3.81
N TYR A 39 -1.83 2.26 -5.07
CA TYR A 39 -1.82 3.14 -6.23
C TYR A 39 -3.21 3.13 -6.82
N ARG A 40 -3.88 4.28 -6.77
CA ARG A 40 -5.19 4.51 -7.35
C ARG A 40 -5.05 5.41 -8.57
N SER A 41 -5.78 5.15 -9.63
CA SER A 41 -5.82 6.00 -10.81
C SER A 41 -7.28 6.24 -11.14
N ASN A 42 -7.66 7.50 -11.32
CA ASN A 42 -9.06 7.90 -11.55
C ASN A 42 -10.05 7.40 -10.48
N GLY A 43 -9.61 7.30 -9.21
CA GLY A 43 -10.41 6.78 -8.10
C GLY A 43 -10.40 5.25 -7.96
N GLU A 44 -9.97 4.51 -8.99
CA GLU A 44 -9.91 3.05 -9.00
C GLU A 44 -8.56 2.52 -8.50
N LEU A 45 -8.58 1.46 -7.68
CA LEU A 45 -7.36 0.80 -7.21
C LEU A 45 -6.70 0.03 -8.36
N ARG A 46 -5.52 0.46 -8.81
CA ARG A 46 -4.76 -0.19 -9.88
C ARG A 46 -3.91 -1.34 -9.35
N PHE A 47 -3.15 -1.07 -8.30
CA PHE A 47 -2.30 -2.08 -7.68
C PHE A 47 -1.83 -1.66 -6.29
N ILE A 48 -1.43 -2.67 -5.51
CA ILE A 48 -0.84 -2.48 -4.19
C ILE A 48 0.62 -2.89 -4.29
N LEU A 49 1.53 -2.05 -3.80
CA LEU A 49 2.94 -2.39 -3.63
C LEU A 49 3.21 -2.65 -2.15
N MET A 50 3.74 -3.81 -1.81
CA MET A 50 4.22 -4.13 -0.47
C MET A 50 5.75 -4.03 -0.41
N LYS A 51 6.28 -3.47 0.67
CA LYS A 51 7.73 -3.45 0.91
C LYS A 51 8.21 -4.87 1.17
N SER A 52 9.14 -5.37 0.38
CA SER A 52 9.73 -6.68 0.62
C SER A 52 10.54 -6.63 1.93
N GLN A 53 10.40 -7.63 2.79
CA GLN A 53 11.29 -7.76 3.95
C GLN A 53 12.63 -8.39 3.58
N ALA A 54 12.67 -9.17 2.50
CA ALA A 54 13.87 -9.86 2.04
C ALA A 54 14.77 -9.00 1.13
N SER A 55 14.29 -7.84 0.66
CA SER A 55 15.06 -6.94 -0.21
C SER A 55 14.53 -5.51 -0.08
N ALA A 56 15.40 -4.51 -0.26
CA ALA A 56 15.04 -3.09 -0.16
C ALA A 56 14.01 -2.58 -1.22
N GLY A 57 13.44 -3.49 -2.01
CA GLY A 57 12.51 -3.21 -3.08
C GLY A 57 11.03 -3.29 -2.68
N TRP A 58 10.19 -2.70 -3.52
CA TRP A 58 8.74 -2.82 -3.45
C TRP A 58 8.29 -3.92 -4.41
N LYS A 59 7.44 -4.83 -3.94
CA LYS A 59 6.85 -5.89 -4.76
C LYS A 59 5.35 -5.65 -4.91
N LYS A 60 4.83 -5.89 -6.11
CA LYS A 60 3.37 -5.85 -6.33
C LYS A 60 2.73 -6.96 -5.51
N ALA A 61 1.75 -6.62 -4.69
CA ALA A 61 0.93 -7.60 -4.01
C ALA A 61 0.15 -8.37 -5.09
N LYS A 62 0.28 -9.70 -5.10
CA LYS A 62 -0.61 -10.54 -5.91
C LYS A 62 -2.02 -10.43 -5.30
N SER A 63 -2.97 -10.05 -6.14
CA SER A 63 -4.40 -10.04 -5.81
C SER A 63 -4.93 -11.45 -5.67
#